data_AF-X1PJU0-F1
#
_entry.id   AF-X1PJU0-F1
#
_cell.length_a   1.000
_cell.length_b   1.000
_cell.length_c   1.000
_cell.angle_alpha   90.00
_cell.angle_beta   90.00
_cell.angle_gamma   90.00
#
_symmetry.space_group_name_H-M   'P 1'
#
loop_
_entity.id
_entity.type
_entity.pdbx_description
1 polymer ?
#
loop_
_entity_poly.entity_id
_entity_poly.type
_entity_poly.pdbx_seq_one_letter_code
_entity_poly.pdbx_strand_id
1 'polypeptide(L)' 'AGLSGMVIIYITGITQLSLVTGIGVKKALMVGMFPFLPGDILKIIAASFIASKLKLVAPSNWL' A
#
# COMPACT_ATOMS: atom_id res chain seq x y z
N ALA A 1 3.47 -12.04 2.01
CA ALA A 1 2.18 -11.66 2.64
C ALA A 1 1.64 -10.31 2.14
N GLY A 2 2.47 -9.25 1.98
CA GLY A 2 1.96 -7.91 1.62
C GLY A 2 1.31 -7.76 0.23
N LEU A 3 1.77 -8.51 -0.77
CA LEU A 3 1.32 -8.37 -2.16
C LEU A 3 -0.14 -8.79 -2.36
N SER A 4 -0.58 -9.88 -1.71
CA SER A 4 -1.95 -10.38 -1.80
C SER A 4 -2.96 -9.41 -1.19
N GLY A 5 -2.62 -8.78 -0.06
CA GLY A 5 -3.42 -7.72 0.54
C GLY A 5 -3.57 -6.52 -0.41
N MET A 6 -2.47 -6.06 -0.99
CA MET A 6 -2.46 -4.95 -1.94
C MET A 6 -3.38 -5.19 -3.15
N VAL A 7 -3.36 -6.39 -3.71
CA VAL A 7 -4.24 -6.77 -4.83
C VAL A 7 -5.72 -6.71 -4.44
N ILE A 8 -6.10 -7.24 -3.27
CA ILE A 8 -7.49 -7.25 -2.80
C ILE A 8 -7.99 -5.82 -2.55
N ILE A 9 -7.17 -4.96 -1.94
CA ILE A 9 -7.52 -3.57 -1.64
C ILE A 9 -7.69 -2.78 -2.95
N TYR A 10 -6.81 -2.98 -3.93
CA TYR A 10 -6.92 -2.32 -5.23
C TYR A 10 -8.15 -2.75 -6.01
N ILE A 11 -8.44 -4.04 -6.11
CA ILE A 11 -9.61 -4.53 -6.84
C ILE A 11 -10.89 -3.96 -6.22
N THR A 12 -11.03 -4.06 -4.89
CA THR A 12 -12.21 -3.57 -4.17
C THR A 12 -12.34 -2.05 -4.29
N GLY A 13 -11.22 -1.32 -4.12
CA GLY A 13 -11.18 0.15 -4.20
C GLY A 13 -11.49 0.69 -5.60
N ILE A 14 -10.92 0.10 -6.65
CA ILE A 14 -11.17 0.52 -8.03
C ILE A 14 -12.61 0.24 -8.44
N THR A 15 -13.17 -0.91 -8.06
CA THR A 15 -14.58 -1.26 -8.34
C THR A 15 -15.53 -0.30 -7.64
N GLN A 16 -15.33 -0.01 -6.35
CA GLN A 16 -16.18 0.94 -5.61
C GLN A 16 -16.01 2.37 -6.14
N LEU A 17 -14.79 2.78 -6.49
CA LEU A 17 -14.54 4.10 -7.07
C LEU A 17 -15.28 4.25 -8.40
N SER A 18 -15.17 3.27 -9.30
CA SER A 18 -15.85 3.29 -10.61
C SER A 18 -17.37 3.34 -10.46
N LEU A 19 -17.95 2.62 -9.50
CA LEU A 19 -19.39 2.62 -9.23
C LEU A 19 -19.90 3.97 -8.68
N VAL A 20 -19.18 4.58 -7.73
CA VAL A 20 -19.61 5.84 -7.08
C VAL A 20 -19.42 7.05 -8.01
N THR A 21 -18.35 7.06 -8.80
CA THR A 21 -18.00 8.22 -9.64
C THR A 21 -18.45 8.09 -11.09
N GLY A 22 -18.95 6.91 -11.50
CA GLY A 22 -19.44 6.65 -12.87
C GLY A 22 -18.36 6.72 -13.96
N ILE A 23 -17.09 6.88 -13.59
CA ILE A 23 -15.96 6.91 -14.52
C ILE A 23 -15.54 5.49 -14.91
N GLY A 24 -15.22 5.30 -16.19
CA GLY A 24 -14.76 4.02 -16.72
C GLY A 24 -13.50 3.50 -16.02
N VAL A 25 -13.37 2.17 -15.96
CA VAL A 25 -12.34 1.42 -15.21
C VAL A 25 -10.91 1.94 -15.44
N LYS A 26 -10.57 2.35 -16.67
CA LYS A 26 -9.24 2.92 -16.99
C LYS A 26 -8.95 4.22 -16.23
N LYS A 27 -9.94 5.11 -16.11
CA LYS A 27 -9.81 6.35 -15.33
C LYS A 27 -9.83 6.06 -13.83
N ALA A 28 -10.64 5.11 -13.38
CA ALA A 28 -10.65 4.68 -11.98
C ALA A 28 -9.30 4.09 -11.56
N LEU A 29 -8.60 3.36 -12.43
CA LEU A 29 -7.22 2.90 -12.21
C LEU A 29 -6.24 4.08 -12.11
N MET A 30 -6.29 5.04 -13.01
CA MET A 30 -5.40 6.21 -12.95
C MET A 30 -5.62 7.02 -11.69
N VAL A 31 -6.87 7.31 -11.31
CA VAL A 31 -7.17 8.13 -10.12
C VAL A 31 -7.06 7.32 -8.82
N GLY A 32 -7.29 6.02 -8.86
CA GLY A 32 -7.27 5.14 -7.70
C GLY A 32 -5.92 4.48 -7.41
N MET A 33 -5.01 4.38 -8.38
CA MET A 33 -3.68 3.76 -8.19
C MET A 33 -2.56 4.79 -8.16
N PHE A 34 -2.64 5.84 -8.99
CA PHE A 34 -1.59 6.84 -9.10
C PHE A 34 -1.34 7.65 -7.80
N PRO A 35 -2.36 8.13 -7.06
CA PRO A 35 -2.10 8.86 -5.81
C PRO A 35 -1.66 7.95 -4.65
N PHE A 36 -1.91 6.64 -4.74
CA PHE A 36 -1.54 5.69 -3.69
C PHE A 36 -0.09 5.20 -3.81
N LEU A 37 0.49 5.23 -5.02
CA LEU A 37 1.89 4.89 -5.28
C LEU A 37 2.91 5.70 -4.43
N PRO A 38 2.84 7.05 -4.37
CA PRO A 38 3.75 7.81 -3.52
C PRO A 38 3.54 7.52 -2.02
N GLY A 39 2.30 7.21 -1.60
CA GLY A 39 2.01 6.80 -0.23
C GLY A 39 2.64 5.46 0.16
N ASP A 40 2.65 4.49 -0.75
CA ASP A 40 3.32 3.20 -0.50
C ASP A 40 4.84 3.32 -0.43
N ILE A 41 5.44 4.16 -1.27
CA ILE A 41 6.88 4.47 -1.20
C ILE A 41 7.20 5.05 0.18
N LEU A 42 6.39 5.99 0.67
CA LEU A 42 6.58 6.60 1.97
C LEU A 42 6.47 5.58 3.12
N LYS A 43 5.51 4.65 3.04
CA LYS A 43 5.36 3.56 4.01
C LYS A 43 6.56 2.62 4.02
N ILE A 44 7.11 2.28 2.85
CA ILE A 44 8.30 1.42 2.76
C ILE A 44 9.52 2.12 3.38
N ILE A 45 9.72 3.41 3.09
CA ILE A 45 10.80 4.21 3.68
C ILE A 45 10.65 4.26 5.20
N ALA A 46 9.45 4.56 5.70
CA ALA A 46 9.15 4.59 7.12
C ALA A 46 9.41 3.22 7.79
N ALA A 47 8.95 2.13 7.17
CA ALA A 47 9.18 0.78 7.66
C ALA A 47 10.68 0.42 7.70
N SER A 48 11.44 0.78 6.66
CA SER A 48 12.89 0.57 6.62
C SER A 48 13.62 1.36 7.71
N PHE A 49 13.22 2.61 7.93
CA PHE A 49 13.80 3.46 8.97
C PHE A 49 13.48 2.93 10.37
N ILE A 50 12.22 2.58 10.63
CA ILE A 50 11.78 2.01 11.90
C ILE A 50 12.44 0.66 12.13
N ALA A 51 12.48 -0.25 11.15
CA ALA A 51 13.12 -1.55 11.27
C ALA A 51 14.63 -1.42 11.56
N SER A 52 15.31 -0.44 10.95
CA SER A 52 16.73 -0.17 11.22
C SER A 52 16.97 0.33 12.64
N LYS A 53 16.07 1.16 13.17
CA LYS A 53 16.11 1.63 14.57
C LYS A 53 15.72 0.54 15.57
N LEU A 54 14.75 -0.29 15.23
CA LEU A 54 14.25 -1.37 16.08
C LEU A 54 15.26 -2.52 16.17
N LYS A 55 15.96 -2.85 15.08
CA LYS A 55 17.04 -3.85 15.07
C LYS A 55 18.22 -3.47 15.96
N LEU A 56 18.43 -2.17 16.20
CA LEU A 56 19.46 -1.67 17.12
C LEU A 56 19.07 -1.82 18.60
N VAL A 57 17.80 -2.01 18.93
CA VAL A 57 17.28 -2.06 20.32
C VAL A 57 16.71 -3.43 20.68
N ALA A 58 16.29 -4.22 19.70
CA ALA A 58 15.75 -5.55 19.95
C ALA A 58 16.88 -6.57 20.23
N PRO A 59 16.91 -7.24 21.40
CA PRO A 59 17.88 -8.30 21.67
C PRO A 59 17.62 -9.46 20.69
N SER A 60 18.69 -9.97 20.09
CA SER A 60 18.66 -11.03 19.07
C SER A 60 18.34 -12.43 19.64
N ASN A 61 17.65 -12.54 20.79
CA ASN A 61 17.47 -13.79 21.54
C ASN A 61 16.11 -14.47 21.33
N TRP A 62 15.38 -14.12 20.28
CA TRP A 62 14.09 -14.75 19.92
C TRP A 62 14.22 -15.77 18.77
N LEU A 63 15.34 -16.51 18.75
CA LEU A 63 15.50 -17.80 18.06
C LEU A 63 15.78 -18.85 19.13
#